data_AF-A0A965AMZ7-F1
#
_entry.id   AF-A0A965AMZ7-F1
#
_cell.length_a   1.000
_cell.length_b   1.000
_cell.length_c   1.000
_cell.angle_alpha   90.00
_cell.angle_beta   90.00
_cell.angle_gamma   90.00
#
_symmetry.space_group_name_H-M   'P 1'
#
loop_
_entity.id
_entity.type
_entity.pdbx_description
1 polymer ?
#
loop_
_entity_poly.entity_id
_entity_poly.type
_entity_poly.pdbx_seq_one_letter_code
_entity_poly.pdbx_strand_id
1 'polypeptide(L)'
;KKFYLNCRKGITEKELQDAKTYSNGSFPLRLGSSRGIAGLLVGIQISDLGMDYIQKRPSLINAVTLEDANRVARRLFDADKLTAVVVGEPKGIAPTP
;
A
#
# COMPACT_ATOMS: atom_id res chain seq x y z
N LYS A 1 4.56 -8.44 15.66
CA LYS A 1 6.04 -8.36 15.84
C LYS A 1 6.77 -7.81 14.59
N LYS A 2 6.48 -8.29 13.36
CA LYS A 2 7.12 -7.79 12.12
C LYS A 2 6.82 -6.32 11.78
N PHE A 3 5.57 -5.88 12.00
CA PHE A 3 5.11 -4.51 11.71
C PHE A 3 5.95 -3.42 12.42
N TYR A 4 6.16 -3.54 13.73
CA TYR A 4 6.97 -2.60 14.51
C TYR A 4 8.48 -2.63 14.15
N LEU A 5 9.01 -3.78 13.75
CA LEU A 5 10.43 -3.92 13.43
C LEU A 5 10.78 -3.21 12.11
N ASN A 6 9.89 -3.26 11.13
CA ASN A 6 10.07 -2.65 9.81
C ASN A 6 9.94 -1.12 9.83
N CYS A 7 9.23 -0.55 10.81
CA CYS A 7 9.08 0.90 10.93
C CYS A 7 10.41 1.58 11.35
N ARG A 8 11.25 0.91 12.15
CA ARG A 8 12.55 1.44 12.58
C ARG A 8 13.72 1.03 11.68
N LYS A 9 13.74 -0.21 11.18
CA LYS A 9 14.85 -0.73 10.37
C LYS A 9 14.64 -0.66 8.86
N GLY A 10 13.41 -0.40 8.41
CA GLY A 10 13.03 -0.53 7.02
C GLY A 10 12.71 -1.98 6.61
N ILE A 11 12.21 -2.15 5.39
CA ILE A 11 12.06 -3.45 4.74
C ILE A 11 13.39 -3.89 4.13
N THR A 12 13.51 -5.18 3.83
CA THR A 12 14.65 -5.74 3.11
C THR A 12 14.46 -5.68 1.59
N GLU A 13 15.56 -5.80 0.84
CA GLU A 13 15.50 -5.89 -0.63
C GLU A 13 14.64 -7.07 -1.09
N LYS A 14 14.77 -8.23 -0.41
CA LYS A 14 13.94 -9.40 -0.71
C LYS A 14 12.45 -9.10 -0.51
N GLU A 15 12.07 -8.44 0.58
CA GLU A 15 10.68 -8.07 0.83
C GLU A 15 10.16 -7.08 -0.22
N LEU A 16 11.00 -6.14 -0.69
CA LEU A 16 10.64 -5.24 -1.79
C LEU A 16 10.40 -6.01 -3.09
N GLN A 17 11.29 -6.94 -3.45
CA GLN A 17 11.15 -7.74 -4.67
C GLN A 17 9.92 -8.66 -4.63
N ASP A 18 9.68 -9.30 -3.48
CA ASP A 18 8.50 -10.15 -3.28
C ASP A 18 7.21 -9.31 -3.40
N ALA A 19 7.19 -8.10 -2.83
CA ALA A 19 6.06 -7.17 -2.92
C ALA A 19 5.81 -6.66 -4.35
N LYS A 20 6.86 -6.32 -5.11
CA LYS A 20 6.76 -5.94 -6.53
C LYS A 20 6.20 -7.09 -7.37
N THR A 21 6.75 -8.29 -7.18
CA THR A 21 6.31 -9.50 -7.87
C THR A 21 4.83 -9.77 -7.63
N TYR A 22 4.39 -9.72 -6.37
CA TYR A 22 2.98 -9.90 -6.02
C TYR A 22 2.08 -8.81 -6.62
N SER A 23 2.50 -7.54 -6.55
CA SER A 23 1.69 -6.39 -7.02
C SER A 23 1.50 -6.37 -8.52
N ASN A 24 2.47 -6.90 -9.28
CA ASN A 24 2.38 -7.05 -10.72
C ASN A 24 1.64 -8.34 -11.10
N GLY A 25 1.99 -9.47 -10.47
CA GLY A 25 1.42 -10.78 -10.78
C GLY A 25 -0.07 -10.93 -10.44
N SER A 26 -0.55 -10.24 -9.39
CA SER A 26 -1.97 -10.28 -8.99
C SER A 26 -2.86 -9.32 -9.79
N PHE A 27 -2.28 -8.36 -10.52
CA PHE A 27 -3.06 -7.32 -11.19
C PHE A 27 -4.00 -7.86 -12.28
N PRO A 28 -3.59 -8.79 -13.18
CA PRO A 28 -4.48 -9.35 -14.21
C PRO A 28 -5.73 -10.02 -13.64
N LEU A 29 -5.66 -10.57 -12.43
CA LEU A 29 -6.81 -11.23 -11.77
C LEU A 29 -7.95 -10.25 -11.50
N ARG A 30 -7.66 -8.94 -11.37
CA ARG A 30 -8.67 -7.88 -11.21
C ARG A 30 -9.47 -7.63 -12.49
N LEU A 31 -8.95 -8.08 -13.64
CA LEU A 31 -9.55 -7.92 -14.96
C LEU A 31 -10.42 -9.13 -15.37
N GLY A 32 -10.58 -10.12 -14.49
CA GLY A 32 -11.32 -11.35 -14.79
C GLY A 32 -12.84 -11.21 -14.90
N SER A 33 -13.40 -10.02 -14.71
CA SER A 33 -14.85 -9.77 -14.85
C SER A 33 -15.14 -8.38 -15.37
N SER A 34 -16.27 -8.21 -16.08
CA SER A 34 -16.70 -6.90 -16.60
C SER A 34 -16.87 -5.86 -15.49
N ARG A 35 -17.35 -6.27 -14.31
CA ARG A 35 -17.47 -5.39 -13.14
C ARG A 35 -16.09 -4.94 -12.64
N GLY A 36 -15.11 -5.85 -12.59
CA GLY A 36 -13.74 -5.53 -12.20
C GLY A 36 -13.07 -4.56 -13.16
N ILE A 37 -13.24 -4.78 -14.47
CA ILE A 37 -12.74 -3.90 -15.53
C ILE A 37 -13.37 -2.51 -15.41
N ALA A 38 -14.70 -2.42 -15.31
CA ALA A 38 -15.40 -1.14 -15.20
C ALA A 38 -14.96 -0.36 -13.95
N GLY A 39 -14.85 -1.02 -12.80
CA GLY A 39 -14.38 -0.39 -11.56
C GLY A 39 -12.95 0.14 -11.67
N LEU A 40 -12.05 -0.59 -12.34
CA LEU A 40 -10.69 -0.12 -12.60
C LEU A 40 -10.68 1.13 -13.49
N LEU A 41 -11.42 1.11 -14.61
CA LEU A 41 -11.45 2.23 -15.56
C LEU A 41 -12.01 3.50 -14.91
N VAL A 42 -13.06 3.38 -14.10
CA VAL A 42 -13.61 4.50 -13.32
C VAL A 42 -12.55 5.03 -12.33
N GLY A 43 -11.84 4.16 -11.62
CA GLY A 43 -10.77 4.58 -10.72
C GLY A 43 -9.62 5.33 -11.42
N ILE A 44 -9.25 4.88 -12.63
CA ILE A 44 -8.25 5.54 -13.48
C ILE A 44 -8.70 6.96 -13.87
N GLN A 45 -9.98 7.12 -14.23
CA GLN A 45 -10.55 8.41 -14.60
C GLN A 45 -10.64 9.38 -13.41
N ILE A 46 -11.16 8.90 -12.28
CA ILE A 46 -11.29 9.72 -11.05
C ILE A 46 -9.93 10.23 -10.56
N SER A 47 -8.88 9.42 -10.75
CA SER A 47 -7.52 9.74 -10.31
C SER A 47 -6.66 10.40 -11.38
N ASP A 48 -7.24 10.72 -12.56
CA ASP A 48 -6.55 11.33 -13.71
C ASP A 48 -5.22 10.65 -14.10
N LEU A 49 -5.21 9.31 -14.14
CA LEU A 49 -3.96 8.55 -14.34
C LEU A 49 -3.56 8.41 -15.82
N GLY A 50 -4.44 8.79 -16.73
CA GLY A 50 -4.28 8.63 -18.18
C GLY A 50 -4.67 7.26 -18.72
N MET A 51 -5.00 7.21 -20.01
CA MET A 51 -5.45 6.00 -20.72
C MET A 51 -4.35 4.93 -20.83
N ASP A 52 -3.09 5.35 -20.77
CA ASP A 52 -1.89 4.51 -20.84
C ASP A 52 -1.50 3.90 -19.48
N TYR A 53 -2.28 4.16 -18.42
CA TYR A 53 -1.92 3.76 -17.06
C TYR A 53 -1.71 2.25 -16.91
N ILE A 54 -2.57 1.46 -17.53
CA ILE A 54 -2.49 -0.01 -17.47
C ILE A 54 -1.16 -0.50 -18.04
N GLN A 55 -0.66 0.14 -19.10
CA GLN A 55 0.60 -0.20 -19.76
C GLN A 55 1.82 0.27 -18.96
N LYS A 56 1.81 1.50 -18.43
CA LYS A 56 2.96 2.05 -17.68
C LYS A 56 3.06 1.56 -16.23
N ARG A 57 1.97 1.10 -15.62
CA ARG A 57 1.91 0.71 -14.20
C ARG A 57 3.03 -0.26 -13.78
N PRO A 58 3.34 -1.36 -14.50
CA PRO A 58 4.41 -2.26 -14.10
C PRO A 58 5.76 -1.55 -13.98
N SER A 59 6.09 -0.65 -14.93
CA SER A 59 7.31 0.16 -14.89
C SER A 59 7.33 1.11 -13.69
N LEU A 60 6.20 1.76 -13.39
CA LEU A 60 6.08 2.62 -12.21
C LEU A 60 6.29 1.86 -10.90
N ILE A 61 5.71 0.66 -10.77
CA ILE A 61 5.89 -0.20 -9.59
C ILE A 61 7.35 -0.68 -9.48
N ASN A 62 7.96 -1.06 -10.60
CA ASN A 62 9.33 -1.58 -10.61
C ASN A 62 10.38 -0.49 -10.34
N ALA A 63 10.08 0.77 -10.69
CA ALA A 63 10.94 1.92 -10.44
C ALA A 63 11.08 2.28 -8.94
N VAL A 64 10.17 1.81 -8.07
CA VAL A 64 10.24 2.09 -6.63
C VAL A 64 11.53 1.51 -6.04
N THR A 65 12.35 2.35 -5.42
CA THR A 65 13.60 1.91 -4.78
C THR A 65 13.38 1.46 -3.34
N LEU A 66 14.35 0.74 -2.77
CA LEU A 66 14.35 0.41 -1.34
C LEU A 66 14.39 1.65 -0.45
N GLU A 67 15.10 2.69 -0.90
CA GLU A 67 15.15 3.97 -0.23
C GLU A 67 13.77 4.66 -0.20
N ASP A 68 13.06 4.68 -1.33
CA ASP A 68 11.70 5.23 -1.41
C ASP A 68 10.74 4.53 -0.47
N ALA A 69 10.74 3.18 -0.51
CA ALA A 69 9.88 2.38 0.34
C ALA A 69 10.14 2.66 1.83
N ASN A 70 11.43 2.70 2.22
CA ASN A 70 11.82 2.94 3.60
C ASN A 70 11.57 4.39 4.04
N ARG A 71 11.74 5.37 3.16
CA ARG A 71 11.43 6.79 3.41
C ARG A 71 9.94 6.98 3.67
N VAL A 72 9.08 6.41 2.82
CA VAL A 72 7.63 6.50 2.98
C VAL A 72 7.16 5.74 4.22
N ALA A 73 7.72 4.56 4.49
CA ALA A 73 7.41 3.80 5.70
C ALA A 73 7.68 4.61 6.97
N ARG A 74 8.83 5.29 7.06
CA ARG A 74 9.15 6.17 8.21
C ARG A 74 8.18 7.36 8.33
N ARG A 75 7.73 7.93 7.21
CA ARG A 75 6.79 9.06 7.21
C ARG A 75 5.38 8.64 7.67
N LEU A 76 4.91 7.47 7.23
CA LEU A 76 3.53 7.03 7.46
C LEU A 76 3.36 6.26 8.77
N PHE A 77 4.39 5.51 9.19
CA PHE A 77 4.36 4.72 10.42
C PHE A 77 5.11 5.39 11.56
N ASP A 78 4.74 6.64 11.81
CA ASP A 78 5.19 7.41 12.97
C ASP A 78 4.33 7.04 14.18
N ALA A 79 4.94 6.36 15.16
CA ALA A 79 4.23 5.86 16.34
C ALA A 79 3.64 7.01 17.18
N ASP A 80 4.27 8.18 17.17
CA ASP A 80 3.85 9.34 17.95
C ASP A 80 2.62 10.04 17.32
N LYS A 81 2.32 9.74 16.05
CA LYS A 81 1.16 10.26 15.30
C LYS A 81 0.10 9.21 15.03
N LEU A 82 0.24 8.02 15.62
CA LEU A 82 -0.68 6.92 15.40
C LEU A 82 -1.98 7.14 16.16
N THR A 83 -3.08 7.34 15.43
CA THR A 83 -4.43 7.32 16.02
C THR A 83 -4.95 5.90 16.06
N ALA A 84 -5.23 5.39 17.26
CA ALA A 84 -5.89 4.12 17.47
C ALA A 84 -7.34 4.34 17.91
N VAL A 85 -8.28 3.71 17.21
CA VAL A 85 -9.72 3.74 17.54
C VAL A 85 -10.12 2.35 18.01
N VAL A 86 -10.72 2.27 19.20
CA VAL A 86 -11.22 1.01 19.78
C VAL A 86 -12.73 1.15 19.98
N VAL A 87 -13.50 0.20 19.45
CA VAL A 87 -14.96 0.20 19.51
C VAL A 87 -15.43 -0.96 20.39
N GLY A 88 -16.33 -0.69 21.34
CA GLY A 88 -16.86 -1.66 22.31
C GLY A 88 -16.58 -1.26 23.75
N GLU A 89 -16.33 -2.24 24.63
CA GLU A 89 -16.00 -2.05 26.05
C GLU A 89 -14.54 -2.44 26.35
N PRO A 90 -13.55 -1.62 25.93
CA PRO A 90 -12.16 -1.97 26.17
C PRO A 90 -11.80 -1.88 27.65
N LYS A 91 -11.20 -2.94 28.18
CA LYS A 91 -10.60 -2.93 29.52
C LYS A 91 -9.21 -2.31 29.46
N GLY A 92 -8.94 -1.32 30.29
CA GLY A 92 -7.61 -0.72 30.43
C GLY A 92 -7.24 0.31 29.36
N ILE A 93 -8.22 0.85 28.62
CA ILE A 93 -8.02 1.97 27.68
C ILE A 93 -9.01 3.07 28.06
N ALA A 94 -8.48 4.26 28.38
CA ALA A 94 -9.29 5.43 28.67
C ALA A 94 -9.64 6.17 27.35
N PRO A 95 -10.84 6.76 27.22
CA PRO A 95 -11.17 7.61 26.08
C PRO A 95 -10.25 8.83 26.03
N THR A 96 -9.72 9.15 24.86
CA THR A 96 -9.11 10.46 24.60
C THR A 96 -10.25 11.46 24.34
N PRO A 97 -10.32 12.60 25.06
CA PRO A 97 -11.35 13.63 24.86
C PRO A 97 -11.41 14.20 23.45
#